data_AF-A0A9Q0YT93-F1
#
_entry.id   AF-A0A9Q0YT93-F1
#
_cell.length_a   1.000
_cell.length_b   1.000
_cell.length_c   1.000
_cell.angle_alpha   90.00
_cell.angle_beta   90.00
_cell.angle_gamma   90.00
#
_symmetry.space_group_name_H-M   'P 1'
#
loop_
_entity.id
_entity.type
_entity.pdbx_description
1 polymer ?
#
loop_
_entity_poly.entity_id
_entity_poly.type
_entity_poly.pdbx_seq_one_letter_code
_entity_poly.pdbx_strand_id
1 'polypeptide(L)'
;MASVPLGRGGIQVRSCNLLMNCYHPNHGWLWTDGQSVFLLPCQNDGVVEDASECSRKLGDYVKVIQLSWSSALDDQSQCFLAVQEPQSVTIWEVAGRNPNQQFTLKMKLEGMKQISGVIWHPLLPLVCILSSSGTSVFSLNPDWSVSLSSTHHTIGCWTPDGHTLVLANDRVLRVCAHLFSSFM
;
A
#
# COMPACT_ATOMS: atom_id res chain seq x y z
N MET A 1 15.56 18.58 10.70
CA MET A 1 14.93 17.60 9.78
C MET A 1 13.48 17.50 10.22
N ALA A 2 12.51 17.88 9.39
CA ALA A 2 11.14 18.07 9.86
C ALA A 2 10.46 16.70 10.11
N SER A 3 9.80 16.55 11.25
CA SER A 3 8.90 15.46 11.59
C SER A 3 7.58 16.10 12.01
N VAL A 4 6.46 15.62 11.48
CA VAL A 4 5.15 16.05 12.00
C VAL A 4 4.82 15.10 13.16
N PRO A 5 4.60 15.62 14.37
CA PRO A 5 4.24 14.78 15.51
C PRO A 5 2.83 14.21 15.32
N LEU A 6 2.71 12.90 15.50
CA LEU A 6 1.44 12.18 15.59
C LEU A 6 1.52 11.35 16.88
N GLY A 7 1.03 11.92 17.98
CA GLY A 7 1.31 11.43 19.34
C GLY A 7 2.79 11.61 19.73
N ARG A 8 3.38 10.62 20.40
CA ARG A 8 4.81 10.60 20.79
C ARG A 8 5.78 10.22 19.66
N GLY A 9 5.25 9.87 18.47
CA GLY A 9 6.02 9.50 17.30
C GLY A 9 6.12 10.64 16.29
N GLY A 10 7.23 10.70 15.55
CA GLY A 10 7.37 11.59 14.40
C GLY A 10 7.15 10.84 13.09
N ILE A 11 6.26 11.34 12.22
CA ILE A 11 6.23 10.85 10.83
C ILE A 11 7.53 11.32 10.15
N GLN A 12 8.25 10.41 9.48
CA GLN A 12 9.42 10.79 8.71
C GLN A 12 9.02 11.60 7.46
N VAL A 13 9.40 12.87 7.38
CA VAL A 13 9.03 13.77 6.26
C VAL A 13 10.04 13.68 5.10
N ARG A 14 10.58 12.50 4.79
CA ARG A 14 11.51 12.36 3.66
C ARG A 14 10.94 11.48 2.57
N SER A 15 10.79 12.11 1.40
CA SER A 15 10.62 11.53 0.05
C SER A 15 9.52 10.48 -0.09
N CYS A 16 8.48 10.87 -0.83
CA CYS A 16 7.34 10.05 -1.27
C CYS A 16 6.28 9.81 -0.19
N ASN A 17 5.15 10.54 -0.29
CA ASN A 17 3.78 10.05 -0.10
C ASN A 17 3.57 8.85 0.86
N LEU A 18 4.14 8.88 2.07
CA LEU A 18 3.99 7.83 3.09
C LEU A 18 2.55 7.59 3.51
N LEU A 19 1.64 8.50 3.15
CA LEU A 19 0.23 8.48 3.49
C LEU A 19 -0.68 8.11 2.30
N MET A 20 -0.13 7.84 1.11
CA MET A 20 -0.97 7.45 -0.03
C MET A 20 -1.70 6.15 0.30
N ASN A 21 -3.02 6.26 0.41
CA ASN A 21 -3.95 5.21 0.84
C ASN A 21 -3.70 4.68 2.27
N CYS A 22 -3.17 5.47 3.19
CA CYS A 22 -3.06 5.04 4.59
C CYS A 22 -4.37 5.10 5.37
N TYR A 23 -5.42 5.72 4.83
CA TYR A 23 -6.75 5.72 5.42
C TYR A 23 -7.67 4.71 4.72
N HIS A 24 -8.40 3.93 5.52
CA HIS A 24 -9.52 3.12 5.06
C HIS A 24 -10.77 3.43 5.89
N PRO A 25 -11.93 3.71 5.26
CA PRO A 25 -13.13 4.17 5.98
C PRO A 25 -13.62 3.20 7.06
N ASN A 26 -13.41 1.88 6.87
CA ASN A 26 -13.89 0.87 7.82
C ASN A 26 -12.81 0.35 8.79
N HIS A 27 -11.54 0.74 8.59
CA HIS A 27 -10.44 0.22 9.42
C HIS A 27 -9.67 1.32 10.16
N GLY A 28 -9.61 2.52 9.58
CA GLY A 28 -8.91 3.66 10.16
C GLY A 28 -7.60 3.97 9.44
N TRP A 29 -6.70 4.63 10.16
CA TRP A 29 -5.43 5.14 9.64
C TRP A 29 -4.28 4.21 9.99
N LEU A 30 -3.45 3.92 9.00
CA LEU A 30 -2.15 3.31 9.17
C LEU A 30 -1.10 4.37 9.39
N TRP A 31 -0.18 4.10 10.31
CA TRP A 31 1.03 4.89 10.46
C TRP A 31 2.19 4.02 10.96
N THR A 32 3.40 4.57 10.86
CA THR A 32 4.63 3.89 11.27
C THR A 32 5.59 4.89 11.90
N ASP A 33 6.38 4.42 12.86
CA ASP A 33 7.55 5.12 13.39
C ASP A 33 8.84 4.81 12.61
N GLY A 34 8.73 4.00 11.54
CA GLY A 34 9.82 3.51 10.72
C GLY A 34 10.23 2.06 11.03
N GLN A 35 9.79 1.47 12.14
CA GLN A 35 10.09 0.08 12.52
C GLN A 35 8.82 -0.73 12.80
N SER A 36 7.82 -0.12 13.42
CA SER A 36 6.55 -0.77 13.73
C SER A 36 5.43 -0.23 12.84
N VAL A 37 4.40 -1.04 12.63
CA VAL A 37 3.16 -0.63 11.96
C VAL A 37 2.05 -0.54 12.97
N PHE A 38 1.31 0.57 12.92
CA PHE A 38 0.23 0.89 13.85
C PHE A 38 -1.05 1.15 13.08
N LEU A 39 -2.16 0.66 13.63
CA LEU A 39 -3.51 0.95 13.19
C LEU A 39 -4.20 1.82 14.22
N LEU A 40 -4.56 3.01 13.80
CA LEU A 40 -5.37 3.93 14.56
C LEU A 40 -6.83 3.82 14.09
N PRO A 41 -7.76 3.32 14.92
CA PRO A 41 -9.18 3.40 14.64
C PRO A 41 -9.58 4.88 14.47
N CYS A 42 -10.21 5.25 13.36
CA CYS A 42 -10.81 6.57 13.26
C CYS A 42 -12.20 6.52 13.92
N GLN A 43 -12.44 7.45 14.85
CA GLN A 43 -13.79 7.84 15.22
C GLN A 43 -14.27 8.86 14.17
N ASN A 44 -15.57 8.86 13.86
CA ASN A 44 -16.15 9.64 12.75
C ASN A 44 -16.08 11.17 12.95
N ASP A 45 -15.51 11.66 14.05
CA ASP A 45 -15.43 13.06 14.44
C ASP A 45 -14.17 13.77 13.93
N GLY A 46 -13.22 13.05 13.32
CA GLY A 46 -12.08 13.64 12.62
C GLY A 46 -10.99 14.22 13.53
N VAL A 47 -11.03 13.93 14.84
CA VAL A 47 -10.02 14.37 15.81
C VAL A 47 -9.38 13.15 16.46
N VAL A 48 -8.04 13.13 16.49
CA VAL A 48 -7.27 12.09 17.16
C VAL A 48 -6.41 12.78 18.22
N GLU A 49 -6.82 12.69 19.49
CA GLU A 49 -6.17 13.46 20.57
C GLU A 49 -4.85 12.82 21.06
N ASP A 50 -4.64 11.51 20.88
CA ASP A 50 -3.32 10.88 20.98
C ASP A 50 -3.29 9.56 20.19
N ALA A 51 -2.66 9.58 19.01
CA ALA A 51 -2.54 8.38 18.18
C ALA A 51 -1.80 7.24 18.90
N SER A 52 -0.88 7.55 19.83
CA SER A 52 -0.03 6.53 20.45
C SER A 52 -0.78 5.67 21.47
N GLU A 53 -1.77 6.22 22.16
CA GLU A 53 -2.58 5.48 23.14
C GLU A 53 -3.75 4.74 22.48
N CYS A 54 -4.28 5.27 21.38
CA CYS A 54 -5.41 4.67 20.67
C CYS A 54 -5.00 3.67 19.58
N SER A 55 -3.71 3.59 19.23
CA SER A 55 -3.26 2.72 18.16
C SER A 55 -3.02 1.28 18.61
N ARG A 56 -3.54 0.35 17.81
CA ARG A 56 -3.18 -1.06 17.88
C ARG A 56 -1.90 -1.28 17.07
N LYS A 57 -0.86 -1.81 17.70
CA LYS A 57 0.33 -2.28 17.00
C LYS A 57 0.00 -3.55 16.19
N LEU A 58 0.32 -3.53 14.90
CA LEU A 58 0.08 -4.65 13.99
C LEU A 58 1.31 -5.55 13.83
N GLY A 59 2.52 -5.00 13.95
CA GLY A 59 3.76 -5.78 13.82
C GLY A 59 5.02 -4.93 13.84
N ASP A 60 6.15 -5.63 13.81
CA ASP A 60 7.51 -5.11 13.77
C ASP A 60 8.23 -5.51 12.48
N TYR A 61 9.02 -4.58 11.96
CA TYR A 61 9.75 -4.66 10.71
C TYR A 61 11.13 -4.04 10.86
N VAL A 62 12.05 -4.39 9.97
CA VAL A 62 13.41 -3.85 10.01
C VAL A 62 13.41 -2.38 9.63
N LYS A 63 12.66 -2.04 8.57
CA LYS A 63 12.48 -0.66 8.11
C LYS A 63 11.24 -0.54 7.25
N VAL A 64 10.22 0.14 7.75
CA VAL A 64 9.01 0.45 6.98
C VAL A 64 9.27 1.67 6.10
N ILE A 65 9.07 1.50 4.79
CA ILE A 65 9.20 2.56 3.78
C ILE A 65 7.84 3.11 3.36
N GLN A 66 6.83 2.26 3.20
CA GLN A 66 5.49 2.70 2.79
C GLN A 66 4.44 1.77 3.38
N LEU A 67 3.28 2.34 3.72
CA LEU A 67 2.07 1.63 4.10
C LEU A 67 0.96 2.02 3.12
N SER A 68 0.05 1.10 2.83
CA SER A 68 -1.13 1.43 2.04
C SER A 68 -2.21 0.37 2.16
N TRP A 69 -3.46 0.82 2.19
CA TRP A 69 -4.64 0.01 1.96
C TRP A 69 -4.92 -0.11 0.47
N SER A 70 -5.45 -1.27 0.06
CA SER A 70 -6.20 -1.40 -1.18
C SER A 70 -7.57 -0.72 -1.05
N SER A 71 -8.28 -0.59 -2.17
CA SER A 71 -9.72 -0.36 -2.12
C SER A 71 -10.43 -1.49 -1.37
N ALA A 72 -11.59 -1.18 -0.79
CA ALA A 72 -12.51 -2.20 -0.30
C ALA A 72 -12.97 -3.08 -1.47
N LEU A 73 -13.02 -4.39 -1.25
CA LEU A 73 -13.45 -5.37 -2.23
C LEU A 73 -14.94 -5.67 -2.13
N ASP A 74 -15.51 -5.52 -0.93
CA ASP A 74 -16.90 -5.82 -0.64
C ASP A 74 -17.48 -4.94 0.49
N ASP A 75 -18.78 -5.14 0.77
CA ASP A 75 -19.49 -4.48 1.87
C ASP A 75 -19.07 -5.01 3.27
N GLN A 76 -18.45 -6.20 3.31
CA GLN A 76 -17.86 -6.81 4.51
C GLN A 76 -16.51 -6.20 4.89
N SER A 77 -16.06 -5.19 4.15
CA SER A 77 -14.81 -4.47 4.40
C SER A 77 -13.58 -5.34 4.20
N GLN A 78 -13.65 -6.35 3.33
CA GLN A 78 -12.47 -7.07 2.90
C GLN A 78 -11.56 -6.14 2.09
N CYS A 79 -10.29 -6.08 2.45
CA CYS A 79 -9.28 -5.32 1.73
C CYS A 79 -7.89 -5.93 1.95
N PHE A 80 -6.86 -5.28 1.41
CA PHE A 80 -5.48 -5.66 1.62
C PHE A 80 -4.67 -4.52 2.20
N LEU A 81 -3.71 -4.88 3.05
CA LEU A 81 -2.67 -4.00 3.58
C LEU A 81 -1.34 -4.38 2.94
N ALA A 82 -0.66 -3.41 2.34
CA ALA A 82 0.73 -3.56 1.93
C ALA A 82 1.66 -2.86 2.92
N VAL A 83 2.68 -3.59 3.36
CA VAL A 83 3.84 -3.08 4.10
C VAL A 83 5.06 -3.20 3.21
N GLN A 84 5.60 -2.07 2.78
CA GLN A 84 6.83 -2.00 1.99
C GLN A 84 8.03 -1.80 2.90
N GLU A 85 9.04 -2.65 2.75
CA GLU A 85 10.41 -2.46 3.23
C GLU A 85 11.32 -2.18 2.01
N PRO A 86 12.63 -1.86 2.19
CA PRO A 86 13.50 -1.52 1.06
C PRO A 86 13.60 -2.58 -0.05
N GLN A 87 13.49 -3.86 0.32
CA GLN A 87 13.70 -5.02 -0.57
C GLN A 87 12.60 -6.09 -0.45
N SER A 88 11.54 -5.81 0.30
CA SER A 88 10.40 -6.71 0.47
C SER A 88 9.08 -5.94 0.49
N VAL A 89 8.02 -6.61 0.05
CA VAL A 89 6.64 -6.15 0.25
C VAL A 89 5.86 -7.30 0.87
N THR A 90 5.24 -7.05 2.01
CA THR A 90 4.35 -8.00 2.67
C THR A 90 2.92 -7.52 2.47
N ILE A 91 2.06 -8.39 1.96
CA ILE A 91 0.65 -8.13 1.73
C ILE A 91 -0.17 -8.99 2.67
N TRP A 92 -1.00 -8.33 3.45
CA TRP A 92 -1.95 -8.94 4.37
C TRP A 92 -3.36 -8.79 3.81
N GLU A 93 -4.11 -9.88 3.79
CA GLU A 93 -5.55 -9.84 3.65
C GLU A 93 -6.16 -9.43 4.98
N VAL A 94 -7.10 -8.48 4.93
CA VAL A 94 -7.76 -7.93 6.10
C VAL A 94 -9.26 -8.14 5.94
N ALA A 95 -9.85 -8.82 6.93
CA ALA A 95 -11.28 -9.13 6.95
C ALA A 95 -11.90 -8.73 8.29
N GLY A 96 -13.21 -8.47 8.28
CA GLY A 96 -13.95 -8.00 9.44
C GLY A 96 -13.91 -6.48 9.59
N ARG A 97 -14.33 -5.97 10.76
CA ARG A 97 -14.41 -4.52 11.03
C ARG A 97 -13.70 -4.18 12.33
N ASN A 98 -13.32 -2.91 12.47
CA ASN A 98 -12.70 -2.42 13.69
C ASN A 98 -13.59 -2.68 14.92
N PRO A 99 -13.08 -3.24 16.04
CA PRO A 99 -11.69 -3.64 16.35
C PRO A 99 -11.34 -5.12 16.07
N ASN A 100 -12.27 -5.89 15.52
CA ASN A 100 -12.17 -7.35 15.36
C ASN A 100 -11.59 -7.76 13.99
N GLN A 101 -10.74 -6.92 13.37
CA GLN A 101 -10.10 -7.29 12.11
C GLN A 101 -9.16 -8.48 12.29
N GLN A 102 -9.19 -9.38 11.31
CA GLN A 102 -8.26 -10.47 11.16
C GLN A 102 -7.27 -10.13 10.05
N PHE A 103 -5.99 -10.38 10.30
CA PHE A 103 -4.91 -10.15 9.35
C PHE A 103 -4.31 -11.50 8.97
N THR A 104 -4.45 -11.88 7.71
CA THR A 104 -3.93 -13.13 7.17
C THR A 104 -2.83 -12.81 6.16
N LEU A 105 -1.67 -13.44 6.27
CA LEU A 105 -0.60 -13.25 5.30
C LEU A 105 -1.06 -13.78 3.93
N LYS A 106 -1.17 -12.89 2.94
CA LYS A 106 -1.61 -13.25 1.59
C LYS A 106 -0.45 -13.45 0.64
N MET A 107 0.54 -12.56 0.68
CA MET A 107 1.70 -12.64 -0.20
C MET A 107 2.91 -11.98 0.46
N LYS A 108 4.10 -12.55 0.27
CA LYS A 108 5.36 -11.92 0.65
C LYS A 108 6.32 -11.95 -0.52
N LEU A 109 6.72 -10.78 -1.00
CA LEU A 109 7.71 -10.61 -2.04
C LEU A 109 9.03 -10.21 -1.37
N GLU A 110 10.07 -11.00 -1.55
CA GLU A 110 11.39 -10.78 -0.94
C GLU A 110 12.51 -10.71 -1.98
N GLY A 111 13.67 -10.18 -1.60
CA GLY A 111 14.85 -10.10 -2.47
C GLY A 111 14.71 -9.13 -3.65
N MET A 112 13.75 -8.21 -3.58
CA MET A 112 13.53 -7.23 -4.65
C MET A 112 14.62 -6.16 -4.64
N LYS A 113 15.12 -5.79 -5.83
CA LYS A 113 16.08 -4.70 -5.97
C LYS A 113 15.35 -3.36 -5.92
N GLN A 114 15.62 -2.58 -4.88
CA GLN A 114 15.20 -1.19 -4.69
C GLN A 114 13.73 -0.93 -5.13
N ILE A 115 12.80 -1.24 -4.23
CA ILE A 115 11.38 -0.97 -4.48
C ILE A 115 11.15 0.54 -4.47
N SER A 116 10.56 1.04 -5.55
CA SER A 116 10.27 2.46 -5.75
C SER A 116 8.80 2.80 -5.45
N GLY A 117 7.90 1.81 -5.47
CA GLY A 117 6.51 2.04 -5.07
C GLY A 117 5.64 0.80 -5.12
N VAL A 118 4.55 0.88 -4.36
CA VAL A 118 3.44 -0.08 -4.33
C VAL A 118 2.17 0.68 -4.71
N ILE A 119 1.49 0.23 -5.76
CA ILE A 119 0.33 0.92 -6.34
C ILE A 119 -0.84 -0.07 -6.43
N TRP A 120 -1.91 0.21 -5.70
CA TRP A 120 -3.14 -0.56 -5.75
C TRP A 120 -3.98 -0.21 -6.97
N HIS A 121 -4.56 -1.22 -7.61
CA HIS A 121 -5.64 -1.00 -8.56
C HIS A 121 -6.88 -0.46 -7.82
N PRO A 122 -7.62 0.50 -8.39
CA PRO A 122 -8.69 1.19 -7.67
C PRO A 122 -9.94 0.34 -7.40
N LEU A 123 -10.12 -0.73 -8.18
CA LEU A 123 -11.36 -1.53 -8.17
C LEU A 123 -11.15 -3.05 -8.02
N LEU A 124 -9.92 -3.53 -8.15
CA LEU A 124 -9.64 -4.97 -8.28
C LEU A 124 -8.57 -5.35 -7.25
N PRO A 125 -8.51 -6.63 -6.83
CA PRO A 125 -7.49 -7.14 -5.91
C PRO A 125 -6.12 -7.29 -6.61
N LEU A 126 -5.65 -6.22 -7.26
CA LEU A 126 -4.40 -6.16 -8.00
C LEU A 126 -3.46 -5.13 -7.37
N VAL A 127 -2.18 -5.48 -7.34
CA VAL A 127 -1.13 -4.58 -6.89
C VAL A 127 -0.02 -4.51 -7.94
N CYS A 128 0.43 -3.30 -8.23
CA CYS A 128 1.57 -3.04 -9.09
C CYS A 128 2.78 -2.68 -8.22
N ILE A 129 3.89 -3.39 -8.45
CA ILE A 129 5.15 -3.17 -7.75
C ILE A 129 6.16 -2.56 -8.73
N LEU A 130 6.69 -1.40 -8.36
CA LEU A 130 7.74 -0.71 -9.09
C LEU A 130 9.08 -0.99 -8.42
N SER A 131 10.05 -1.48 -9.18
CA SER A 131 11.39 -1.80 -8.70
C SER A 131 12.45 -1.36 -9.71
N SER A 132 13.72 -1.31 -9.29
CA SER A 132 14.82 -1.08 -10.23
C SER A 132 14.95 -2.17 -11.30
N SER A 133 14.37 -3.35 -11.05
CA SER A 133 14.37 -4.47 -12.01
C SER A 133 13.23 -4.40 -13.03
N GLY A 134 12.29 -3.47 -12.87
CA GLY A 134 11.10 -3.37 -13.70
C GLY A 134 9.81 -3.20 -12.92
N THR A 135 8.71 -3.31 -13.65
CA THR A 135 7.34 -3.18 -13.14
C THR A 135 6.59 -4.49 -13.33
N SER A 136 6.02 -4.99 -12.23
CA SER A 136 5.20 -6.20 -12.23
C SER A 136 3.83 -5.91 -11.62
N VAL A 137 2.81 -6.60 -12.12
CA VAL A 137 1.46 -6.62 -11.52
C VAL A 137 1.20 -8.01 -10.96
N PHE A 138 0.63 -8.05 -9.77
CA PHE A 138 0.21 -9.25 -9.07
C PHE A 138 -1.29 -9.17 -8.83
N SER A 139 -1.98 -10.26 -9.14
CA SER A 139 -3.35 -10.49 -8.69
C SER A 139 -3.33 -11.31 -7.42
N LEU A 140 -4.16 -10.90 -6.46
CA LEU A 140 -4.34 -11.56 -5.18
C LEU A 140 -5.56 -12.49 -5.18
N ASN A 141 -6.42 -12.41 -6.20
CA ASN A 141 -7.54 -13.33 -6.35
C ASN A 141 -8.10 -13.31 -7.79
N PRO A 142 -7.94 -14.37 -8.59
CA PRO A 142 -7.06 -15.52 -8.37
C PRO A 142 -5.57 -15.12 -8.45
N ASP A 143 -4.68 -15.94 -7.91
CA ASP A 143 -3.25 -15.61 -7.83
C ASP A 143 -2.56 -15.75 -9.20
N TRP A 144 -2.08 -14.64 -9.75
CA TRP A 144 -1.24 -14.60 -10.95
C TRP A 144 -0.32 -13.38 -10.93
N SER A 145 0.71 -13.38 -11.79
CA SER A 145 1.57 -12.20 -11.96
C SER A 145 2.01 -12.02 -13.40
N VAL A 146 2.27 -10.76 -13.78
CA VAL A 146 2.78 -10.40 -15.11
C VAL A 146 3.84 -9.31 -14.98
N SER A 147 4.94 -9.45 -15.72
CA SER A 147 5.93 -8.38 -15.89
C SER A 147 5.47 -7.45 -17.01
N LEU A 148 5.22 -6.19 -16.69
CA LEU A 148 4.79 -5.17 -17.65
C LEU A 148 5.96 -4.53 -18.38
N SER A 149 7.12 -4.44 -17.71
CA SER A 149 8.29 -3.79 -18.25
C SER A 149 9.54 -4.18 -17.48
N SER A 150 10.66 -4.29 -18.17
CA SER A 150 12.00 -4.35 -17.57
C SER A 150 12.59 -2.97 -17.28
N THR A 151 11.87 -1.88 -17.57
CA THR A 151 12.31 -0.51 -17.32
C THR A 151 12.01 -0.11 -15.87
N HIS A 152 12.97 0.53 -15.21
CA HIS A 152 12.78 1.07 -13.87
C HIS A 152 11.83 2.27 -13.91
N HIS A 153 10.66 2.13 -13.30
CA HIS A 153 9.71 3.22 -13.06
C HIS A 153 9.77 3.66 -11.60
N THR A 154 9.68 4.97 -11.36
CA THR A 154 9.76 5.55 -10.01
C THR A 154 8.41 5.93 -9.44
N ILE A 155 7.42 6.15 -10.30
CA ILE A 155 6.07 6.59 -9.93
C ILE A 155 5.08 5.98 -10.93
N GLY A 156 3.85 5.76 -10.48
CA GLY A 156 2.73 5.50 -11.36
C GLY A 156 1.39 5.71 -10.66
N CYS A 157 0.33 5.70 -11.45
CA CYS A 157 -1.04 5.71 -10.96
C CYS A 157 -1.97 5.00 -11.96
N TRP A 158 -3.02 4.39 -11.42
CA TRP A 158 -4.14 3.92 -12.22
C TRP A 158 -5.08 5.10 -12.50
N THR A 159 -5.74 5.06 -13.66
CA THR A 159 -6.95 5.86 -13.87
C THR A 159 -8.04 5.41 -12.90
N PRO A 160 -8.98 6.28 -12.49
CA PRO A 160 -10.03 5.93 -11.53
C PRO A 160 -10.88 4.72 -11.93
N ASP A 161 -11.06 4.50 -13.23
CA ASP A 161 -11.77 3.35 -13.80
C ASP A 161 -10.94 2.05 -13.83
N GLY A 162 -9.64 2.12 -13.51
CA GLY A 162 -8.73 0.97 -13.51
C GLY A 162 -8.28 0.49 -14.89
N HIS A 163 -8.74 1.09 -15.99
CA HIS A 163 -8.43 0.59 -17.33
C HIS A 163 -7.02 0.92 -17.83
N THR A 164 -6.39 1.94 -17.25
CA THR A 164 -5.09 2.43 -17.68
C THR A 164 -4.16 2.61 -16.50
N LEU A 165 -2.96 2.04 -16.60
CA LEU A 165 -1.86 2.33 -15.70
C LEU A 165 -0.90 3.30 -16.38
N VAL A 166 -0.63 4.43 -15.75
CA VAL A 166 0.39 5.38 -16.20
C VAL A 166 1.62 5.22 -15.32
N LEU A 167 2.77 5.00 -15.94
CA LEU A 167 4.06 4.85 -15.30
C LEU A 167 5.00 5.97 -15.73
N ALA A 168 5.88 6.38 -14.83
CA ALA A 168 6.84 7.44 -15.09
C ALA A 168 8.22 7.08 -14.55
N ASN A 169 9.26 7.44 -15.30
CA ASN A 169 10.62 7.57 -14.81
C ASN A 169 11.27 8.81 -15.40
N ASP A 170 11.77 9.70 -14.55
CA ASP A 170 12.45 10.94 -14.95
C ASP A 170 11.69 11.72 -16.05
N ARG A 171 12.04 11.48 -17.33
CA ARG A 171 11.46 12.15 -18.50
C ARG A 171 10.53 11.30 -19.38
N VAL A 172 10.33 10.03 -19.07
CA VAL A 172 9.49 9.13 -19.89
C VAL A 172 8.20 8.82 -19.15
N LEU A 173 7.08 9.01 -19.85
CA LEU A 173 5.77 8.53 -19.47
C LEU A 173 5.41 7.32 -20.32
N ARG A 174 4.91 6.27 -19.68
CA ARG A 174 4.40 5.07 -20.33
C ARG A 174 2.94 4.92 -19.95
N VAL A 175 2.08 4.80 -20.96
CA VAL A 175 0.66 4.54 -20.78
C VAL A 175 0.40 3.08 -21.14
N CYS A 176 -0.05 2.31 -20.15
CA CYS A 176 -0.40 0.91 -20.29
C CYS A 176 -1.92 0.78 -20.25
N ALA A 177 -2.57 0.87 -21.41
CA ALA A 177 -4.03 0.73 -21.54
C ALA A 177 -4.43 -0.72 -21.78
N HIS A 178 -5.66 -1.08 -21.38
CA HIS A 178 -6.28 -2.39 -21.64
C HIS A 178 -5.46 -3.60 -21.15
N LEU A 179 -4.70 -3.42 -20.07
CA LEU A 179 -3.81 -4.46 -19.53
C LEU A 179 -4.51 -5.79 -19.21
N PHE A 180 -5.82 -5.75 -18.95
CA PHE A 180 -6.59 -6.90 -18.43
C PHE A 180 -7.76 -7.35 -19.31
N SER A 181 -7.95 -6.78 -20.50
CA SER A 181 -9.00 -7.26 -21.41
C SER A 181 -8.77 -8.69 -21.92
N SER A 182 -7.60 -9.27 -21.66
CA SER A 182 -7.21 -10.63 -22.03
C SER A 182 -7.11 -11.60 -20.83
N PHE A 183 -7.37 -11.15 -19.60
CA PHE A 183 -7.25 -11.96 -18.37
C PHE A 183 -8.58 -12.12 -17.61
N MET A 184 -9.65 -11.48 -18.08
CA MET A 184 -11.04 -11.67 -17.66
C MET A 184 -11.81 -12.41 -18.75
#